data_AF-A0AAW6T7T1-F1
#
_entry.id   AF-A0AAW6T7T1-F1
#
_cell.length_a   1.000
_cell.length_b   1.000
_cell.length_c   1.000
_cell.angle_alpha   90.00
_cell.angle_beta   90.00
_cell.angle_gamma   90.00
#
_symmetry.space_group_name_H-M   'P 1'
#
loop_
_entity.id
_entity.type
_entity.pdbx_description
1 polymer ?
#
loop_
_entity_poly.entity_id
_entity_poly.type
_entity_poly.pdbx_seq_one_letter_code
_entity_poly.pdbx_strand_id
1 'polypeptide(L)'
;MGFEGKAYMILTKYKSNNNSGLRYSYNFALMAVVLLLTQLSHAEVYKTITSEGQVVYTDNINTAYQYNKNSKTISVLDKLSTQSQVSSTTNQSTTTSTSLNNQVDNAVSTTTDNRLPDSLGDSLTARLTERLSTQSISASQQGDYVLKIVSPEAGQTLRRGSQSIEINVALMPSLKTGDRIVYQLNNQTLATIKDTSYTIATTTLDPNPYAITVNVENVLGEVIAQDTRAITLISNNVLYQKKRKAIAQIQKKKANQPWYKKIL
;
A
#
# COMPACT_ATOMS: atom_id res chain seq x y z
N MET A 1 0.92 9.47 -74.09
CA MET A 1 -0.15 8.49 -73.80
C MET A 1 0.51 7.41 -72.94
N GLY A 2 0.25 7.17 -71.67
CA GLY A 2 -0.71 7.63 -70.66
C GLY A 2 -0.57 6.57 -69.55
N PHE A 3 0.01 6.96 -68.42
CA PHE A 3 0.23 6.07 -67.26
C PHE A 3 -1.08 5.80 -66.50
N GLU A 4 -1.02 4.77 -65.65
CA GLU A 4 -1.79 4.55 -64.40
C GLU A 4 -3.05 3.65 -64.47
N GLY A 5 -2.84 2.37 -64.15
CA GLY A 5 -3.86 1.47 -63.62
C GLY A 5 -4.04 1.70 -62.12
N LYS A 6 -5.22 2.19 -61.75
CA LYS A 6 -5.58 2.74 -60.44
C LYS A 6 -5.70 1.65 -59.36
N ALA A 7 -5.15 1.94 -58.19
CA ALA A 7 -5.40 1.23 -56.94
C ALA A 7 -6.85 1.43 -56.49
N TYR A 8 -7.53 0.36 -56.11
CA TYR A 8 -8.85 0.41 -55.50
C TYR A 8 -8.68 0.58 -53.98
N MET A 9 -8.95 1.78 -53.47
CA MET A 9 -9.08 2.07 -52.04
C MET A 9 -10.56 2.10 -51.68
N ILE A 10 -11.02 1.14 -50.87
CA ILE A 10 -12.39 1.13 -50.34
C ILE A 10 -12.45 2.10 -49.16
N LEU A 11 -13.08 3.26 -49.37
CA LEU A 11 -13.36 4.26 -48.35
C LEU A 11 -14.75 3.98 -47.73
N THR A 12 -14.81 3.34 -46.57
CA THR A 12 -16.07 3.23 -45.82
C THR A 12 -16.26 4.49 -44.98
N LYS A 13 -17.13 5.39 -45.43
CA LYS A 13 -17.57 6.56 -44.65
C LYS A 13 -18.41 6.10 -43.46
N TYR A 14 -18.01 6.45 -42.24
CA TYR A 14 -18.89 6.38 -41.08
C TYR A 14 -19.86 7.57 -41.08
N LYS A 15 -21.14 7.26 -41.27
CA LYS A 15 -22.27 8.18 -41.14
C LYS A 15 -22.57 8.36 -39.64
N SER A 16 -22.29 9.54 -39.11
CA SER A 16 -22.77 9.94 -37.78
C SER A 16 -24.27 10.19 -37.86
N ASN A 17 -25.07 9.41 -37.13
CA ASN A 17 -26.48 9.68 -36.92
C ASN A 17 -26.73 9.66 -35.40
N ASN A 18 -26.71 10.84 -34.80
CA ASN A 18 -27.15 11.06 -33.44
C ASN A 18 -28.67 10.94 -33.40
N ASN A 19 -29.19 9.94 -32.70
CA ASN A 19 -30.42 10.05 -31.90
C ASN A 19 -30.62 8.74 -31.13
N SER A 20 -30.27 8.75 -29.85
CA SER A 20 -30.98 7.92 -28.87
C SER A 20 -31.25 8.77 -27.64
N GLY A 21 -32.47 9.29 -27.59
CA GLY A 21 -33.07 9.72 -26.34
C GLY A 21 -33.27 8.49 -25.47
N LEU A 22 -32.45 8.35 -24.44
CA LEU A 22 -32.71 7.48 -23.32
C LEU A 22 -32.58 8.30 -22.04
N ARG A 23 -33.63 8.18 -21.26
CA ARG A 23 -34.02 9.02 -20.15
C ARG A 23 -32.99 8.87 -19.03
N TYR A 24 -32.48 10.01 -18.58
CA TYR A 24 -31.74 10.13 -17.33
C TYR A 24 -32.71 9.94 -16.15
N SER A 25 -32.81 8.72 -15.64
CA SER A 25 -33.28 8.46 -14.29
C SER A 25 -32.62 7.18 -13.79
N TYR A 26 -32.09 7.23 -12.56
CA TYR A 26 -31.25 6.21 -11.90
C TYR A 26 -29.77 6.19 -12.29
N ASN A 27 -28.99 7.19 -11.86
CA ASN A 27 -27.54 7.02 -11.61
C ASN A 27 -26.93 8.03 -10.62
N PHE A 28 -27.72 8.85 -9.93
CA PHE A 28 -27.17 9.77 -8.92
C PHE A 28 -26.95 9.10 -7.55
N ALA A 29 -27.71 8.03 -7.24
CA ALA A 29 -27.58 7.32 -5.97
C ALA A 29 -26.39 6.34 -5.92
N LEU A 30 -25.91 5.84 -7.08
CA LEU A 30 -24.81 4.85 -7.09
C LEU A 30 -23.42 5.50 -6.98
N MET A 31 -23.26 6.75 -7.41
CA MET A 31 -21.99 7.49 -7.27
C MET A 31 -21.77 8.05 -5.85
N ALA A 32 -22.85 8.23 -5.07
CA ALA A 32 -22.74 8.67 -3.68
C ALA A 32 -22.22 7.57 -2.72
N VAL A 33 -22.41 6.29 -3.06
CA VAL A 33 -21.99 5.17 -2.20
C VAL A 33 -20.49 4.83 -2.37
N VAL A 34 -19.88 5.17 -3.52
CA VAL A 34 -18.44 4.94 -3.76
C VAL A 34 -17.55 5.97 -3.04
N LEU A 35 -18.09 7.13 -2.66
CA LEU A 35 -17.33 8.16 -1.91
C LEU A 35 -17.20 7.88 -0.40
N LEU A 36 -17.90 6.88 0.15
CA LEU A 36 -17.98 6.61 1.59
C LEU A 36 -16.96 5.57 2.11
N LEU A 37 -16.06 5.08 1.24
CA LEU A 37 -15.04 4.07 1.59
C LEU A 37 -13.61 4.52 1.27
N THR A 38 -13.37 5.83 1.08
CA THR A 38 -12.00 6.33 1.13
C THR A 38 -11.52 6.20 2.58
N GLN A 39 -10.87 5.06 2.86
CA GLN A 39 -10.05 4.93 4.04
C GLN A 39 -9.11 6.14 4.02
N LEU A 40 -9.19 7.00 5.03
CA LEU A 40 -8.20 8.04 5.22
C LEU A 40 -6.88 7.30 5.43
N SER A 41 -6.10 7.17 4.35
CA SER A 41 -4.72 6.74 4.44
C SER A 41 -4.02 7.79 5.27
N HIS A 42 -3.91 7.50 6.55
CA HIS A 42 -3.30 8.36 7.52
C HIS A 42 -1.79 8.27 7.32
N ALA A 43 -1.23 9.27 6.63
CA ALA A 43 0.22 9.38 6.48
C ALA A 43 0.87 9.54 7.87
N GLU A 44 1.91 8.76 8.13
CA GLU A 44 2.78 8.93 9.29
C GLU A 44 3.52 10.27 9.14
N VAL A 45 3.53 11.09 10.19
CA VAL A 45 4.28 12.36 10.18
C VAL A 45 5.59 12.14 10.93
N TYR A 46 6.70 12.39 10.26
CA TYR A 46 8.04 12.28 10.79
C TYR A 46 8.56 13.65 11.19
N LYS A 47 9.18 13.72 12.37
CA LYS A 47 9.94 14.86 12.86
C LYS A 47 11.42 14.52 12.78
N THR A 48 12.23 15.39 12.19
CA THR A 48 13.70 15.28 12.15
C THR A 48 14.35 16.60 12.54
N ILE A 49 15.61 16.56 12.93
CA ILE A 49 16.44 17.74 13.20
C ILE A 49 17.53 17.78 12.13
N THR A 50 17.59 18.87 11.35
CA THR A 50 18.62 19.06 10.32
C THR A 50 20.02 19.10 10.93
N SER A 51 21.06 18.96 10.11
CA SER A 51 22.46 19.16 10.55
C SER A 51 22.72 20.53 11.18
N GLU A 52 21.89 21.52 10.86
CA GLU A 52 21.94 22.90 11.37
C GLU A 52 21.11 23.09 12.65
N GLY A 53 20.44 22.05 13.15
CA GLY A 53 19.63 22.10 14.37
C GLY A 53 18.16 22.52 14.15
N GLN A 54 17.72 22.71 12.91
CA GLN A 54 16.33 23.08 12.60
C GLN A 54 15.40 21.87 12.68
N VAL A 55 14.21 22.02 13.26
CA VAL A 55 13.17 20.98 13.27
C VAL A 55 12.39 20.99 11.96
N VAL A 56 12.30 19.84 11.30
CA VAL A 56 11.54 19.65 10.04
C VAL A 56 10.51 18.54 10.23
N TYR A 57 9.31 18.77 9.70
CA TYR A 57 8.23 17.77 9.66
C TYR A 57 7.96 17.35 8.22
N THR A 58 7.79 16.05 7.98
CA THR A 58 7.49 15.50 6.65
C THR A 58 6.63 14.26 6.78
N ASP A 59 5.78 14.03 5.79
CA ASP A 59 4.95 12.84 5.63
C ASP A 59 5.69 11.66 4.94
N ASN A 60 6.96 11.86 4.56
CA ASN A 60 7.76 10.87 3.86
C ASN A 60 9.06 10.58 4.61
N ILE A 61 9.26 9.32 5.01
CA ILE A 61 10.44 8.89 5.76
C ILE A 61 11.75 9.17 4.98
N ASN A 62 11.76 9.01 3.66
CA ASN A 62 12.96 9.26 2.85
C ASN A 62 13.36 10.74 2.89
N THR A 63 12.37 11.63 2.87
CA THR A 63 12.60 13.08 3.01
C THR A 63 13.20 13.38 4.39
N ALA A 64 12.77 12.70 5.45
CA ALA A 64 13.34 12.88 6.79
C ALA A 64 14.84 12.48 6.83
N TYR A 65 15.20 11.39 6.15
CA TYR A 65 16.60 10.94 6.05
C TYR A 65 17.50 11.81 5.17
N GLN A 66 16.92 12.52 4.20
CA GLN A 66 17.67 13.50 3.40
C GLN A 66 18.19 14.65 4.29
N TYR A 67 17.40 15.07 5.29
CA TYR A 67 17.81 16.12 6.23
C TYR A 67 18.76 15.63 7.32
N ASN A 68 18.63 14.38 7.75
CA ASN A 68 19.54 13.77 8.73
C ASN A 68 19.63 12.26 8.57
N LYS A 69 20.85 11.75 8.31
CA LYS A 69 21.10 10.31 8.14
C LYS A 69 21.04 9.51 9.45
N ASN A 70 21.07 10.18 10.61
CA ASN A 70 20.99 9.52 11.91
C ASN A 70 19.53 9.23 12.27
N SER A 71 19.11 7.98 12.08
CA SER A 71 17.75 7.50 12.39
C SER A 71 17.27 7.87 13.79
N LYS A 72 18.14 7.86 14.80
CA LYS A 72 17.79 8.18 16.20
C LYS A 72 17.28 9.60 16.40
N THR A 73 17.58 10.52 15.49
CA THR A 73 17.12 11.91 15.52
C THR A 73 15.78 12.09 14.81
N ILE A 74 15.28 11.05 14.15
CA ILE A 74 13.97 11.01 13.51
C ILE A 74 12.99 10.35 14.46
N SER A 75 11.84 10.97 14.65
CA SER A 75 10.75 10.43 15.46
C SER A 75 9.45 10.43 14.68
N VAL A 76 8.61 9.42 14.89
CA VAL A 76 7.24 9.40 14.37
C VAL A 76 6.34 10.11 15.37
N LEU A 77 5.50 10.99 14.84
CA LEU A 77 4.48 11.68 15.59
C LEU A 77 3.22 10.82 15.62
N ASP A 78 2.91 10.23 16.77
CA ASP A 78 1.69 9.45 16.90
C ASP A 78 0.46 10.36 16.89
N LYS A 79 -0.66 9.85 16.39
CA LYS A 79 -1.92 10.60 16.38
C LYS A 79 -2.45 10.73 17.79
N LEU A 80 -3.09 11.86 18.06
CA LEU A 80 -3.78 12.12 19.32
C LEU A 80 -4.73 10.95 19.63
N SER A 81 -4.47 10.22 20.71
CA SER A 81 -5.37 9.18 21.20
C SER A 81 -6.76 9.77 21.38
N THR A 82 -7.75 9.33 20.60
CA THR A 82 -9.16 9.65 20.87
C THR A 82 -9.56 8.88 22.11
N GLN A 83 -9.30 9.47 23.28
CA GLN A 83 -9.81 9.00 24.55
C GLN A 83 -11.34 8.97 24.46
N SER A 84 -11.92 7.77 24.58
CA SER A 84 -13.35 7.52 24.58
C SER A 84 -14.07 8.45 25.56
N GLN A 85 -14.95 9.30 25.05
CA GLN A 85 -15.98 9.93 25.87
C GLN A 85 -17.02 8.87 26.25
N VAL A 86 -17.00 8.44 27.50
CA VAL A 86 -18.21 8.00 28.19
C VAL A 86 -18.43 8.98 29.34
N SER A 87 -19.20 10.03 29.05
CA SER A 87 -19.72 10.93 30.06
C SER A 87 -20.89 10.22 30.78
N SER A 88 -20.75 10.01 32.08
CA SER A 88 -21.87 9.85 33.00
C SER A 88 -21.91 11.05 33.94
N THR A 89 -23.11 11.56 34.11
CA THR A 89 -23.53 12.85 34.66
C THR A 89 -23.61 12.89 36.20
N THR A 90 -23.39 14.11 36.74
CA THR A 90 -24.10 14.74 37.90
C THR A 90 -23.59 14.49 39.34
N ASN A 91 -22.90 15.49 39.95
CA ASN A 91 -23.42 16.34 41.05
C ASN A 91 -22.35 17.28 41.69
N GLN A 92 -22.62 18.57 41.58
CA GLN A 92 -22.52 19.68 42.56
C GLN A 92 -21.60 19.59 43.83
N SER A 93 -20.70 20.60 43.92
CA SER A 93 -20.18 21.33 45.10
C SER A 93 -19.32 20.67 46.20
N THR A 94 -18.11 21.24 46.34
CA THR A 94 -17.52 21.81 47.57
C THR A 94 -16.82 20.88 48.59
N THR A 95 -15.48 21.01 48.60
CA THR A 95 -14.52 20.98 49.74
C THR A 95 -14.41 19.73 50.62
N THR A 96 -13.26 19.04 50.57
CA THR A 96 -12.23 19.01 51.64
C THR A 96 -11.08 18.06 51.27
N SER A 97 -9.87 18.53 51.54
CA SER A 97 -8.54 17.95 51.30
C SER A 97 -8.26 16.63 52.03
N THR A 98 -7.32 15.85 51.48
CA THR A 98 -6.28 15.03 52.16
C THR A 98 -5.52 14.31 51.05
N SER A 99 -4.19 14.17 51.01
CA SER A 99 -3.09 14.58 51.86
C SER A 99 -1.85 14.49 50.96
N LEU A 100 -1.05 15.56 50.89
CA LEU A 100 0.30 15.55 50.33
C LEU A 100 1.25 15.23 51.46
N ASN A 101 2.11 14.22 51.29
CA ASN A 101 3.24 14.00 52.17
C ASN A 101 4.48 13.63 51.34
N ASN A 102 5.37 14.59 51.13
CA ASN A 102 6.62 14.58 51.87
C ASN A 102 7.36 15.91 51.73
N GLN A 103 7.67 16.43 52.91
CA GLN A 103 8.37 17.64 53.31
C GLN A 103 9.85 17.61 52.90
N VAL A 104 10.40 18.75 52.46
CA VAL A 104 11.67 19.30 52.98
C VAL A 104 11.58 20.83 52.98
N ASP A 105 11.89 21.39 54.14
CA ASP A 105 11.90 22.79 54.55
C ASP A 105 12.85 23.69 53.76
N ASN A 106 12.47 24.96 53.54
CA ASN A 106 13.05 26.06 54.33
C ASN A 106 12.45 27.45 54.02
N ALA A 107 12.01 28.08 55.11
CA ALA A 107 12.10 29.50 55.46
C ALA A 107 11.79 30.59 54.40
N VAL A 108 10.62 31.17 54.63
CA VAL A 108 10.25 32.59 54.50
C VAL A 108 11.44 33.58 54.55
N SER A 109 11.46 34.52 53.59
CA SER A 109 11.72 35.92 53.91
C SER A 109 11.04 36.87 52.92
N THR A 110 10.46 37.88 53.54
CA THR A 110 9.63 38.99 53.07
C THR A 110 10.24 39.80 51.93
N THR A 111 9.43 40.22 50.94
CA THR A 111 9.14 41.63 50.64
C THR A 111 8.22 41.77 49.43
N THR A 112 7.32 42.73 49.53
CA THR A 112 6.36 43.25 48.57
C THR A 112 6.98 43.58 47.20
N ASP A 113 6.44 43.04 46.10
CA ASP A 113 6.46 43.72 44.80
C ASP A 113 5.25 43.31 43.93
N ASN A 114 4.52 44.30 43.44
CA ASN A 114 3.41 44.15 42.51
C ASN A 114 3.98 43.97 41.10
N ARG A 115 4.30 42.73 40.71
CA ARG A 115 4.49 42.41 39.28
C ARG A 115 3.69 41.16 38.91
N LEU A 116 2.84 41.36 37.91
CA LEU A 116 2.10 40.33 37.18
C LEU A 116 3.03 39.13 36.87
N PRO A 117 2.69 37.89 37.23
CA PRO A 117 3.44 36.74 36.74
C PRO A 117 3.06 36.47 35.28
N ASP A 118 3.95 36.85 34.37
CA ASP A 118 3.89 36.61 32.91
C ASP A 118 4.15 35.14 32.53
N SER A 119 3.90 34.20 33.45
CA SER A 119 4.43 32.82 33.39
C SER A 119 3.36 31.76 33.12
N LEU A 120 2.25 32.12 32.45
CA LEU A 120 1.24 31.14 32.01
C LEU A 120 1.38 30.74 30.53
N GLY A 121 2.14 31.49 29.72
CA GLY A 121 2.35 31.18 28.30
C GLY A 121 3.31 30.01 28.03
N ASP A 122 4.29 29.81 28.92
CA ASP A 122 5.40 28.87 28.64
C ASP A 122 5.06 27.42 29.04
N SER A 123 4.27 27.22 30.11
CA SER A 123 3.88 25.88 30.55
C SER A 123 2.80 25.23 29.68
N LEU A 124 1.94 26.01 29.03
CA LEU A 124 0.92 25.50 28.11
C LEU A 124 1.54 25.07 26.77
N THR A 125 2.57 25.78 26.29
CA THR A 125 3.25 25.46 25.03
C THR A 125 4.14 24.23 25.17
N ALA A 126 4.85 24.09 26.31
CA ALA A 126 5.62 22.89 26.64
C ALA A 126 4.72 21.66 26.85
N ARG A 127 3.59 21.82 27.56
CA ARG A 127 2.64 20.72 27.86
C ARG A 127 1.77 20.32 26.67
N LEU A 128 1.55 21.18 25.68
CA LEU A 128 0.95 20.81 24.39
C LEU A 128 1.95 20.11 23.47
N THR A 129 3.23 20.44 23.57
CA THR A 129 4.31 19.76 22.82
C THR A 129 4.60 18.36 23.38
N GLU A 130 4.50 18.16 24.70
CA GLU A 130 4.68 16.84 25.35
C GLU A 130 3.51 15.87 25.14
N ARG A 131 2.31 16.36 24.78
CA ARG A 131 1.15 15.47 24.55
C ARG A 131 1.11 14.82 23.18
N LEU A 132 2.10 15.10 22.34
CA LEU A 132 2.32 14.39 21.08
C LEU A 132 3.45 13.38 21.30
N SER A 133 3.07 12.13 21.59
CA SER A 133 4.01 11.04 21.85
C SER A 133 4.93 10.85 20.64
N THR A 134 6.17 11.32 20.72
CA THR A 134 7.17 11.13 19.66
C THR A 134 7.97 9.88 19.96
N GLN A 135 7.82 8.85 19.13
CA GLN A 135 8.64 7.64 19.24
C GLN A 135 9.86 7.77 18.32
N SER A 136 11.07 7.71 18.88
CA SER A 136 12.32 7.73 18.10
C SER A 136 12.46 6.46 17.27
N ILE A 137 12.94 6.61 16.03
CA ILE A 137 13.06 5.52 15.07
C ILE A 137 14.51 5.03 15.09
N SER A 138 14.73 3.74 15.34
CA SER A 138 16.04 3.14 15.11
C SER A 138 15.98 2.31 13.83
N ALA A 139 16.98 2.48 12.96
CA ALA A 139 17.06 1.71 11.73
C ALA A 139 17.20 0.21 12.04
N SER A 140 16.36 -0.60 11.38
CA SER A 140 16.43 -2.06 11.47
C SER A 140 17.68 -2.60 10.78
N GLN A 141 18.14 -3.75 11.26
CA GLN A 141 19.38 -4.40 10.81
C GLN A 141 19.11 -5.79 10.23
N GLN A 142 20.12 -6.35 9.55
CA GLN A 142 20.05 -7.72 9.07
C GLN A 142 19.87 -8.70 10.24
N GLY A 143 18.89 -9.60 10.10
CA GLY A 143 18.51 -10.54 11.16
C GLY A 143 17.34 -10.06 12.05
N ASP A 144 16.94 -8.79 11.96
CA ASP A 144 15.75 -8.30 12.67
C ASP A 144 14.46 -8.91 12.15
N TYR A 145 14.45 -9.37 10.90
CA TYR A 145 13.30 -9.98 10.24
C TYR A 145 13.65 -11.33 9.64
N VAL A 146 12.70 -12.25 9.75
CA VAL A 146 12.60 -13.46 8.94
C VAL A 146 11.53 -13.23 7.89
N LEU A 147 11.94 -13.21 6.63
CA LEU A 147 11.06 -13.07 5.47
C LEU A 147 10.98 -14.40 4.73
N LYS A 148 9.77 -14.82 4.36
CA LYS A 148 9.54 -16.00 3.53
C LYS A 148 8.36 -15.82 2.60
N ILE A 149 8.56 -16.05 1.30
CA ILE A 149 7.49 -16.13 0.31
C ILE A 149 6.68 -17.41 0.61
N VAL A 150 5.38 -17.26 0.84
CA VAL A 150 4.48 -18.42 1.06
C VAL A 150 3.73 -18.79 -0.22
N SER A 151 3.35 -17.80 -1.02
CA SER A 151 2.74 -17.97 -2.35
C SER A 151 3.44 -17.02 -3.33
N PRO A 152 3.61 -17.38 -4.61
CA PRO A 152 3.31 -18.68 -5.25
C PRO A 152 4.17 -19.82 -4.70
N GLU A 153 3.82 -21.09 -4.91
CA GLU A 153 4.68 -22.22 -4.53
C GLU A 153 6.00 -22.22 -5.32
N ALA A 154 7.06 -22.79 -4.74
CA ALA A 154 8.36 -22.85 -5.42
C ALA A 154 8.27 -23.67 -6.71
N GLY A 155 8.61 -23.07 -7.85
CA GLY A 155 8.52 -23.70 -9.16
C GLY A 155 7.10 -23.78 -9.73
N GLN A 156 6.13 -23.09 -9.13
CA GLN A 156 4.74 -23.12 -9.60
C GLN A 156 4.63 -22.71 -11.08
N THR A 157 3.82 -23.46 -11.83
CA THR A 157 3.49 -23.12 -13.21
C THR A 157 2.13 -22.44 -13.26
N LEU A 158 2.09 -21.25 -13.87
CA LEU A 158 0.90 -20.42 -14.01
C LEU A 158 0.55 -20.20 -15.48
N ARG A 159 -0.73 -19.97 -15.77
CA ARG A 159 -1.23 -19.68 -17.12
C ARG A 159 -1.53 -18.20 -17.30
N ARG A 160 -0.86 -17.61 -18.29
CA ARG A 160 -1.04 -16.23 -18.72
C ARG A 160 -2.51 -15.88 -18.98
N GLY A 161 -2.96 -14.74 -18.46
CA GLY A 161 -4.29 -14.17 -18.69
C GLY A 161 -5.45 -14.94 -18.03
N SER A 162 -5.20 -16.10 -17.42
CA SER A 162 -6.21 -16.85 -16.66
C SER A 162 -5.88 -16.94 -15.17
N GLN A 163 -4.62 -16.78 -14.80
CA GLN A 163 -4.16 -16.78 -13.41
C GLN A 163 -3.29 -15.55 -13.18
N SER A 164 -3.54 -14.83 -12.09
CA SER A 164 -2.63 -13.81 -11.58
C SER A 164 -1.52 -14.45 -10.77
N ILE A 165 -0.41 -13.75 -10.59
CA ILE A 165 0.64 -14.16 -9.65
C ILE A 165 0.31 -13.49 -8.32
N GLU A 166 -0.21 -14.26 -7.37
CA GLU A 166 -0.48 -13.81 -6.00
C GLU A 166 0.74 -14.07 -5.13
N ILE A 167 1.45 -12.99 -4.79
CA ILE A 167 2.59 -13.02 -3.91
C ILE A 167 2.09 -12.78 -2.49
N ASN A 168 2.27 -13.75 -1.62
CA ASN A 168 2.02 -13.60 -0.19
C ASN A 168 3.32 -13.92 0.54
N VAL A 169 3.65 -13.12 1.55
CA VAL A 169 4.84 -13.29 2.37
C VAL A 169 4.50 -13.46 3.84
N ALA A 170 5.22 -14.35 4.51
CA ALA A 170 5.29 -14.42 5.95
C ALA A 170 6.47 -13.56 6.41
N LEU A 171 6.20 -12.62 7.29
CA LEU A 171 7.18 -11.72 7.89
C LEU A 171 7.08 -11.80 9.40
N MET A 172 8.19 -12.11 10.07
CA MET A 172 8.27 -12.19 11.52
C MET A 172 9.51 -11.45 12.03
N PRO A 173 9.39 -10.49 12.97
CA PRO A 173 8.16 -9.89 13.50
C PRO A 173 7.45 -9.01 12.45
N SER A 174 6.33 -8.37 12.83
CA SER A 174 5.67 -7.38 11.96
C SER A 174 6.62 -6.22 11.62
N LEU A 175 6.46 -5.67 10.40
CA LEU A 175 7.28 -4.59 9.90
C LEU A 175 7.26 -3.37 10.83
N LYS A 176 8.44 -2.90 11.27
CA LYS A 176 8.59 -1.68 12.08
C LYS A 176 8.27 -0.45 11.26
N THR A 177 7.95 0.63 11.96
CA THR A 177 7.61 1.91 11.34
C THR A 177 8.75 2.47 10.51
N GLY A 178 8.43 2.87 9.27
CA GLY A 178 9.37 3.42 8.30
C GLY A 178 10.12 2.39 7.45
N ASP A 179 10.16 1.11 7.86
CA ASP A 179 10.64 0.03 7.01
C ASP A 179 9.58 -0.31 5.93
N ARG A 180 10.00 -0.98 4.86
CA ARG A 180 9.15 -1.26 3.68
C ARG A 180 9.45 -2.60 3.04
N ILE A 181 8.43 -3.18 2.39
CA ILE A 181 8.57 -4.39 1.59
C ILE A 181 8.64 -3.99 0.12
N VAL A 182 9.64 -4.50 -0.60
CA VAL A 182 9.85 -4.24 -2.02
C VAL A 182 9.63 -5.52 -2.81
N TYR A 183 8.62 -5.50 -3.68
CA TYR A 183 8.27 -6.61 -4.57
C TYR A 183 8.94 -6.40 -5.92
N GLN A 184 9.68 -7.41 -6.37
CA GLN A 184 10.41 -7.38 -7.63
C GLN A 184 10.11 -8.60 -8.49
N LEU A 185 10.14 -8.41 -9.80
CA LEU A 185 10.06 -9.47 -10.81
C LEU A 185 11.26 -9.33 -11.74
N ASN A 186 12.11 -10.36 -11.83
CA ASN A 186 13.37 -10.33 -12.57
C ASN A 186 14.21 -9.08 -12.24
N ASN A 187 14.35 -8.77 -10.94
CA ASN A 187 15.09 -7.63 -10.41
C ASN A 187 14.48 -6.24 -10.75
N GLN A 188 13.31 -6.19 -11.37
CA GLN A 188 12.57 -4.96 -11.58
C GLN A 188 11.57 -4.74 -10.43
N THR A 189 11.68 -3.60 -9.74
CA THR A 189 10.71 -3.20 -8.71
C THR A 189 9.34 -2.96 -9.31
N LEU A 190 8.34 -3.66 -8.77
CA LEU A 190 6.94 -3.51 -9.13
C LEU A 190 6.18 -2.66 -8.11
N ALA A 191 6.51 -2.83 -6.83
CA ALA A 191 5.87 -2.11 -5.74
C ALA A 191 6.78 -1.99 -4.52
N THR A 192 6.59 -0.89 -3.79
CA THR A 192 7.20 -0.63 -2.47
C THR A 192 6.06 -0.27 -1.53
N ILE A 193 5.67 -1.22 -0.68
CA ILE A 193 4.46 -1.13 0.17
C ILE A 193 4.74 -1.75 1.55
N LYS A 194 3.84 -1.53 2.51
CA LYS A 194 3.90 -2.19 3.83
C LYS A 194 3.14 -3.52 3.87
N ASP A 195 2.28 -3.77 2.89
CA ASP A 195 1.46 -4.97 2.85
C ASP A 195 2.29 -6.22 2.53
N THR A 196 1.96 -7.32 3.19
CA THR A 196 2.59 -8.63 3.01
C THR A 196 2.01 -9.41 1.82
N SER A 197 1.23 -8.75 0.97
CA SER A 197 0.66 -9.34 -0.24
C SER A 197 0.73 -8.39 -1.43
N TYR A 198 0.98 -8.93 -2.62
CA TYR A 198 0.95 -8.18 -3.86
C TYR A 198 0.50 -9.08 -5.02
N THR A 199 -0.28 -8.53 -5.94
CA THR A 199 -0.81 -9.29 -7.08
C THR A 199 -0.31 -8.73 -8.39
N ILE A 200 0.20 -9.62 -9.26
CA ILE A 200 0.68 -9.26 -10.60
C ILE A 200 -0.29 -9.83 -11.64
N ALA A 201 -0.81 -8.96 -12.51
CA ALA A 201 -1.59 -9.39 -13.66
C ALA A 201 -0.68 -10.03 -14.72
N THR A 202 -1.05 -11.22 -15.21
CA THR A 202 -0.25 -11.93 -16.21
C THR A 202 -0.62 -11.59 -17.66
N THR A 203 -1.58 -10.69 -17.89
CA THR A 203 -2.05 -10.29 -19.23
C THR A 203 -1.01 -9.51 -20.03
N THR A 204 0.01 -8.94 -19.37
CA THR A 204 1.09 -8.18 -20.02
C THR A 204 2.45 -8.90 -19.97
N LEU A 205 2.54 -10.03 -19.26
CA LEU A 205 3.79 -10.78 -19.05
C LEU A 205 3.97 -11.94 -20.02
N ASP A 206 5.06 -11.99 -20.78
CA ASP A 206 5.30 -13.06 -21.75
C ASP A 206 5.51 -14.45 -21.11
N PRO A 207 5.15 -15.54 -21.80
CA PRO A 207 5.42 -16.89 -21.32
C PRO A 207 6.94 -17.12 -21.16
N ASN A 208 7.42 -17.17 -19.92
CA ASN A 208 8.83 -17.34 -19.57
C ASN A 208 8.95 -17.79 -18.10
N PRO A 209 10.10 -18.34 -17.66
CA PRO A 209 10.44 -18.36 -16.25
C PRO A 209 10.62 -16.95 -15.70
N TYR A 210 10.16 -16.75 -14.47
CA TYR A 210 10.33 -15.51 -13.73
C TYR A 210 10.91 -15.79 -12.34
N ALA A 211 11.75 -14.86 -11.87
CA ALA A 211 12.22 -14.81 -10.50
C ALA A 211 11.48 -13.70 -9.75
N ILE A 212 10.76 -14.07 -8.69
CA ILE A 212 10.12 -13.15 -7.77
C ILE A 212 11.12 -12.93 -6.63
N THR A 213 11.47 -11.68 -6.36
CA THR A 213 12.31 -11.32 -5.22
C THR A 213 11.51 -10.38 -4.33
N VAL A 214 11.46 -10.68 -3.03
CA VAL A 214 10.87 -9.81 -2.04
C VAL A 214 11.96 -9.40 -1.06
N ASN A 215 12.09 -8.09 -0.85
CA ASN A 215 13.07 -7.51 0.07
C ASN A 215 12.34 -6.80 1.21
N VAL A 216 12.93 -6.85 2.40
CA VAL A 216 12.66 -5.86 3.44
C VAL A 216 13.77 -4.83 3.35
N GLU A 217 13.39 -3.59 3.07
CA GLU A 217 14.28 -2.44 3.14
C GLU A 217 14.05 -1.70 4.45
N ASN A 218 15.13 -1.34 5.13
CA ASN A 218 15.04 -0.47 6.28
C ASN A 218 14.72 0.97 5.86
N VAL A 219 14.46 1.79 6.86
CA VAL A 219 14.31 3.25 6.76
C VAL A 219 15.42 3.99 5.99
N LEU A 220 16.65 3.45 5.93
CA LEU A 220 17.78 4.00 5.17
C LEU A 220 17.80 3.52 3.69
N GLY A 221 16.93 2.58 3.33
CA GLY A 221 16.87 1.93 2.02
C GLY A 221 17.81 0.75 1.88
N GLU A 222 18.39 0.24 2.96
CA GLU A 222 19.25 -0.94 2.94
C GLU A 222 18.40 -2.21 2.97
N VAL A 223 18.75 -3.21 2.15
CA VAL A 223 18.09 -4.51 2.18
C VAL A 223 18.60 -5.32 3.38
N ILE A 224 17.69 -5.65 4.30
CA ILE A 224 18.01 -6.33 5.58
C ILE A 224 17.43 -7.74 5.68
N ALA A 225 16.48 -8.10 4.83
CA ALA A 225 16.01 -9.46 4.62
C ALA A 225 15.57 -9.63 3.17
N GLN A 226 15.73 -10.83 2.62
CA GLN A 226 15.37 -11.14 1.23
C GLN A 226 14.92 -12.59 1.12
N ASP A 227 13.92 -12.83 0.28
CA ASP A 227 13.59 -14.16 -0.21
C ASP A 227 13.33 -14.11 -1.72
N THR A 228 13.69 -15.18 -2.42
CA THR A 228 13.59 -15.27 -3.88
C THR A 228 12.94 -16.58 -4.28
N ARG A 229 11.99 -16.53 -5.20
CA ARG A 229 11.26 -17.70 -5.66
C ARG A 229 11.07 -17.70 -7.17
N ALA A 230 11.36 -18.83 -7.80
CA ALA A 230 11.16 -19.02 -9.23
C ALA A 230 9.74 -19.54 -9.53
N ILE A 231 9.15 -19.06 -10.62
CA ILE A 231 7.90 -19.55 -11.20
C ILE A 231 8.04 -19.69 -12.71
N THR A 232 7.13 -20.43 -13.34
CA THR A 232 7.04 -20.52 -14.80
C THR A 232 5.70 -20.03 -15.28
N LEU A 233 5.69 -19.09 -16.23
CA LEU A 233 4.47 -18.64 -16.90
C LEU A 233 4.36 -19.29 -18.27
N ILE A 234 3.22 -19.92 -18.55
CA ILE A 234 2.93 -20.55 -19.85
C ILE A 234 1.76 -19.88 -20.56
N SER A 235 1.72 -20.02 -21.88
CA SER A 235 0.64 -19.47 -22.70
C SER A 235 -0.71 -20.14 -22.40
N ASN A 236 -1.80 -19.40 -22.64
CA ASN A 236 -3.13 -19.95 -22.59
C ASN A 236 -3.49 -20.62 -23.92
N ASN A 237 -3.34 -21.95 -23.98
CA ASN A 237 -3.67 -22.75 -25.16
C ASN A 237 -5.02 -23.50 -25.06
N VAL A 238 -5.85 -23.19 -24.06
CA VAL A 238 -7.09 -23.93 -23.77
C VAL A 238 -8.07 -23.89 -24.95
N LEU A 239 -8.17 -22.76 -25.63
CA LEU A 239 -9.04 -22.62 -26.80
C LEU A 239 -8.60 -23.52 -27.96
N TYR A 240 -7.30 -23.58 -28.24
CA TYR A 240 -6.75 -24.44 -29.29
C TYR A 240 -6.99 -25.92 -28.99
N GLN A 241 -6.85 -26.33 -27.73
CA GLN A 241 -7.13 -27.69 -27.31
C GLN A 241 -8.61 -28.06 -27.50
N LYS A 242 -9.55 -27.17 -27.14
CA LYS A 242 -10.99 -27.38 -27.34
C LYS A 242 -11.33 -27.54 -28.82
N LYS A 243 -10.80 -26.67 -29.69
CA LYS A 243 -11.02 -26.75 -31.15
C LYS A 243 -10.53 -28.08 -31.73
N ARG A 244 -9.30 -28.51 -31.37
CA ARG A 244 -8.74 -29.79 -31.83
C ARG A 244 -9.58 -30.99 -31.39
N LYS A 245 -10.05 -31.00 -30.14
CA LYS A 245 -10.92 -32.08 -29.63
C LYS A 245 -12.26 -32.14 -30.37
N ALA A 246 -12.89 -31.00 -30.67
CA ALA A 246 -14.14 -30.96 -31.41
C ALA A 246 -13.97 -31.51 -32.84
N ILE A 247 -12.91 -31.10 -33.55
CA ILE A 247 -12.59 -31.60 -34.89
C ILE A 247 -12.33 -33.11 -34.87
N ALA A 248 -11.55 -33.61 -33.91
CA ALA A 248 -11.29 -35.04 -33.77
C ALA A 248 -12.56 -35.86 -33.50
N GLN A 249 -13.50 -35.32 -32.70
CA GLN A 249 -14.79 -35.97 -32.47
C GLN A 249 -15.67 -36.00 -33.73
N ILE A 250 -15.70 -34.91 -34.50
CA ILE A 250 -16.42 -34.86 -35.78
C ILE A 250 -15.82 -35.88 -36.76
N GLN A 251 -14.49 -35.95 -36.86
CA GLN A 251 -13.79 -36.92 -37.71
C GLN A 251 -14.05 -38.36 -37.26
N LYS A 252 -13.96 -38.65 -35.97
CA LYS A 252 -14.28 -39.99 -35.42
C LYS A 252 -15.73 -40.37 -35.69
N LYS A 253 -16.68 -39.44 -35.52
CA LYS A 253 -18.10 -39.66 -35.87
C LYS A 253 -18.26 -39.97 -37.35
N LYS A 254 -17.64 -39.18 -38.24
CA LYS A 254 -17.67 -39.41 -39.70
C LYS A 254 -17.04 -40.76 -40.08
N ALA A 255 -15.91 -41.11 -39.48
CA ALA A 255 -15.23 -42.40 -39.70
C ALA A 255 -16.10 -43.59 -39.27
N ASN A 256 -16.81 -43.47 -38.15
CA ASN A 256 -17.70 -44.49 -37.63
C ASN A 256 -19.10 -44.51 -38.30
N GLN A 257 -19.38 -43.63 -39.27
CA GLN A 257 -20.64 -43.71 -39.99
C GLN A 257 -20.66 -44.93 -40.95
N PRO A 258 -21.82 -45.58 -41.11
CA PRO A 258 -22.01 -46.60 -42.14
C PRO A 258 -21.66 -46.06 -43.53
N TRP A 259 -21.12 -46.91 -44.40
CA TRP A 259 -20.58 -46.53 -45.71
C TRP A 259 -21.58 -45.75 -46.59
N TYR A 260 -22.87 -46.06 -46.54
CA TYR A 260 -23.91 -45.37 -47.31
C TYR A 260 -24.16 -43.91 -46.89
N LYS A 261 -23.78 -43.50 -45.66
CA LYS A 261 -23.84 -42.09 -45.21
C LYS A 261 -22.60 -41.27 -45.58
N LYS A 262 -21.60 -41.91 -46.19
CA LYS A 262 -20.33 -41.26 -46.57
C LYS A 262 -20.27 -40.80 -48.03
N ILE A 263 -21.24 -41.23 -48.86
CA ILE A 263 -21.23 -41.07 -50.33
C ILE A 263 -22.19 -39.95 -50.81
N LEU A 264 -23.08 -39.46 -49.94
CA LEU A 264 -23.89 -38.24 -50.14
C LEU A 264 -23.16 -37.01 -49.59
#